data_AF-J5K9G0-F1
#
_entry.id   AF-J5K9G0-F1
#
_cell.length_a   1.000
_cell.length_b   1.000
_cell.length_c   1.000
_cell.angle_alpha   90.00
_cell.angle_beta   90.00
_cell.angle_gamma   90.00
#
_symmetry.space_group_name_H-M   'P 1'
#
loop_
_entity.id
_entity.type
_entity.pdbx_description
1 polymer ?
#
loop_
_entity_poly.entity_id
_entity_poly.type
_entity_poly.pdbx_seq_one_letter_code
_entity_poly.pdbx_strand_id
1 'polypeptide(L)'
;MFDEVWQDMRSLDADLAHEILESMFVLMRAQTDKARKDMADFGQYLRYRERDFGKCFLSAVMRFAMDLHLTADELLVMKPVEENCSKHMSIVSDICSWERELRQSRSTAEEGARLCNGVQILSASLGLDVEATKACLWTMVREWEVKHERLCSVPFVPADISKGAMLYLKGLEYQISGNELWSRTTPRYLVLD
;
A
#
# COMPACT_ATOMS: atom_id res chain seq x y z
N MET A 1 12.68 -4.35 22.48
CA MET A 1 11.67 -3.65 21.65
C MET A 1 11.01 -4.56 20.62
N PHE A 2 11.66 -4.95 19.50
CA PHE A 2 10.97 -5.78 18.49
C PHE A 2 10.58 -7.17 19.01
N ASP A 3 11.46 -7.85 19.74
CA ASP A 3 11.16 -9.19 20.27
C ASP A 3 10.01 -9.19 21.29
N GLU A 4 9.94 -8.16 22.13
CA GLU A 4 8.87 -7.96 23.12
C GLU A 4 7.52 -7.75 22.43
N VAL A 5 7.44 -6.85 21.44
CA VAL A 5 6.22 -6.62 20.65
C VAL A 5 5.71 -7.92 20.04
N TRP A 6 6.61 -8.74 19.49
CA TRP A 6 6.23 -10.01 18.89
C TRP A 6 5.78 -11.06 19.92
N GLN A 7 6.37 -11.07 21.11
CA GLN A 7 5.92 -11.94 22.20
C GLN A 7 4.52 -11.52 22.68
N ASP A 8 4.29 -10.21 22.84
CA ASP A 8 2.99 -9.67 23.24
C ASP A 8 1.92 -10.00 22.20
N MET A 9 2.20 -9.79 20.92
CA MET A 9 1.25 -10.11 19.84
C MET A 9 0.90 -11.60 19.81
N ARG A 10 1.89 -12.50 19.93
CA ARG A 10 1.65 -13.94 20.00
C ARG A 10 0.89 -14.38 21.25
N SER A 11 1.01 -13.63 22.34
CA SER A 11 0.25 -13.89 23.56
C SER A 11 -1.24 -13.54 23.41
N LEU A 12 -1.58 -12.62 22.49
CA LEU A 12 -2.96 -12.25 22.17
C LEU A 12 -3.57 -13.18 21.14
N ASP A 13 -2.89 -13.39 20.00
CA ASP A 13 -3.31 -14.31 18.95
C ASP A 13 -2.07 -14.80 18.18
N ALA A 14 -1.72 -16.08 18.37
CA ALA A 14 -0.51 -16.64 17.78
C ALA A 14 -0.62 -16.81 16.26
N ASP A 15 -1.80 -17.14 15.75
CA ASP A 15 -2.02 -17.43 14.33
C ASP A 15 -1.99 -16.14 13.52
N LEU A 16 -2.77 -15.13 13.93
CA LEU A 16 -2.76 -13.82 13.27
C LEU A 16 -1.41 -13.11 13.42
N ALA A 17 -0.72 -13.25 14.56
CA ALA A 17 0.62 -12.70 14.73
C ALA A 17 1.64 -13.35 13.78
N HIS A 18 1.54 -14.66 13.54
CA HIS A 18 2.43 -15.36 12.61
C HIS A 18 2.27 -14.84 11.17
N GLU A 19 1.04 -14.55 10.75
CA GLU A 19 0.78 -14.01 9.40
C GLU A 19 1.33 -12.59 9.20
N ILE A 20 1.38 -11.78 10.26
CA ILE A 20 2.04 -10.46 10.21
C ILE A 20 3.55 -10.63 10.03
N LEU A 21 4.17 -11.63 10.67
CA LEU A 21 5.61 -11.86 10.60
C LEU A 21 6.06 -12.14 9.16
N GLU A 22 5.38 -13.06 8.48
CA GLU A 22 5.70 -13.41 7.10
C GLU A 22 5.54 -12.22 6.14
N SER A 23 4.45 -11.46 6.31
CA SER A 23 4.20 -10.28 5.49
C SER A 23 5.17 -9.13 5.79
N MET A 24 5.67 -9.01 7.03
CA MET A 24 6.76 -8.08 7.38
C MET A 24 8.07 -8.45 6.67
N PHE A 25 8.43 -9.74 6.58
CA PHE A 25 9.64 -10.14 5.85
C PHE A 25 9.56 -9.87 4.35
N VAL A 26 8.37 -9.95 3.74
CA VAL A 26 8.17 -9.53 2.35
C VAL A 26 8.44 -8.03 2.20
N LEU A 27 7.87 -7.21 3.09
CA LEU A 27 8.08 -5.76 3.11
C LEU A 27 9.56 -5.38 3.26
N MET A 28 10.25 -5.92 4.28
CA MET A 28 11.64 -5.57 4.56
C MET A 28 12.59 -5.96 3.41
N ARG A 29 12.34 -7.11 2.76
CA ARG A 29 13.11 -7.53 1.58
C ARG A 29 12.85 -6.63 0.38
N ALA A 30 11.60 -6.21 0.15
CA ALA A 30 11.26 -5.32 -0.95
C ALA A 30 11.95 -3.95 -0.85
N GLN A 31 12.08 -3.41 0.37
CA GLN A 31 12.73 -2.11 0.61
C GLN A 31 14.20 -2.06 0.20
N THR A 32 14.87 -3.21 0.09
CA THR A 32 16.27 -3.34 -0.31
C THR A 32 16.46 -4.03 -1.66
N ASP A 33 15.36 -4.24 -2.40
CA ASP A 33 15.40 -4.89 -3.71
C ASP A 33 16.16 -4.03 -4.73
N LYS A 34 17.10 -4.64 -5.44
CA LYS A 34 17.89 -3.97 -6.48
C LYS A 34 17.04 -3.52 -7.66
N ALA A 35 15.88 -4.14 -7.88
CA ALA A 35 14.93 -3.74 -8.92
C ALA A 35 14.49 -2.26 -8.83
N ARG A 36 14.58 -1.66 -7.63
CA ARG A 36 14.35 -0.22 -7.39
C ARG A 36 15.18 0.70 -8.29
N LYS A 37 16.33 0.23 -8.79
CA LYS A 37 17.26 1.03 -9.59
C LYS A 37 16.82 1.22 -11.04
N ASP A 38 16.15 0.24 -11.61
CA ASP A 38 16.01 0.11 -13.06
C ASP A 38 14.53 0.15 -13.50
N MET A 39 13.67 0.66 -12.62
CA MET A 39 12.23 0.67 -12.85
C MET A 39 11.83 1.79 -13.82
N ALA A 40 11.49 1.41 -15.04
CA ALA A 40 11.07 2.33 -16.10
C ALA A 40 9.60 2.17 -16.51
N ASP A 41 8.97 1.02 -16.24
CA ASP A 41 7.57 0.76 -16.56
C ASP A 41 6.66 1.00 -15.36
N PHE A 42 5.59 1.77 -15.55
CA PHE A 42 4.63 2.08 -14.49
C PHE A 42 3.84 0.84 -14.03
N GLY A 43 3.60 -0.12 -14.91
CA GLY A 43 2.95 -1.39 -14.54
C GLY A 43 3.84 -2.25 -13.64
N GLN A 44 5.12 -2.37 -13.98
CA GLN A 44 6.15 -3.01 -13.16
C GLN A 44 6.30 -2.29 -11.82
N TYR A 45 6.29 -0.96 -11.83
CA TYR A 45 6.31 -0.13 -10.61
C TYR A 45 5.20 -0.51 -9.65
N LEU A 46 3.95 -0.53 -10.10
CA LEU A 46 2.81 -0.83 -9.22
C LEU A 46 2.90 -2.23 -8.60
N ARG A 47 3.37 -3.23 -9.34
CA ARG A 47 3.56 -4.61 -8.82
C ARG A 47 4.69 -4.69 -7.80
N TYR A 48 5.78 -3.98 -8.06
CA TYR A 48 6.87 -3.87 -7.09
C TYR A 48 6.39 -3.15 -5.82
N ARG A 49 5.69 -2.03 -6.01
CA ARG A 49 5.31 -1.08 -4.96
C ARG A 49 4.32 -1.70 -3.99
N GLU A 50 3.50 -2.65 -4.40
CA GLU A 50 2.64 -3.41 -3.48
C GLU A 50 3.42 -4.06 -2.32
N ARG A 51 4.58 -4.67 -2.62
CA ARG A 51 5.43 -5.31 -1.61
C ARG A 51 6.21 -4.28 -0.80
N ASP A 52 6.73 -3.25 -1.47
CA ASP A 52 7.53 -2.18 -0.85
C ASP A 52 6.71 -1.21 0.03
N PHE A 53 5.46 -0.96 -0.34
CA PHE A 53 4.49 -0.22 0.45
C PHE A 53 4.00 -1.06 1.65
N GLY A 54 4.02 -2.39 1.50
CA GLY A 54 3.66 -3.33 2.57
C GLY A 54 2.18 -3.64 2.62
N LYS A 55 1.49 -3.76 1.47
CA LYS A 55 0.05 -4.04 1.46
C LYS A 55 -0.30 -5.32 2.24
N CYS A 56 0.42 -6.41 2.03
CA CYS A 56 0.18 -7.66 2.75
C CYS A 56 0.36 -7.46 4.28
N PHE A 57 1.36 -6.67 4.68
CA PHE A 57 1.61 -6.36 6.08
C PHE A 57 0.46 -5.54 6.68
N LEU A 58 0.02 -4.47 6.02
CA LEU A 58 -1.14 -3.67 6.47
C LEU A 58 -2.43 -4.49 6.54
N SER A 59 -2.60 -5.44 5.64
CA SER A 59 -3.74 -6.38 5.60
C SER A 59 -3.74 -7.32 6.80
N ALA A 60 -2.57 -7.91 7.11
CA ALA A 60 -2.41 -8.79 8.26
C ALA A 60 -2.56 -8.03 9.59
N VAL A 61 -1.96 -6.83 9.70
CA VAL A 61 -2.11 -5.96 10.88
C VAL A 61 -3.58 -5.59 11.11
N MET A 62 -4.32 -5.27 10.05
CA MET A 62 -5.76 -4.97 10.18
C MET A 62 -6.54 -6.18 10.68
N ARG A 63 -6.26 -7.38 10.15
CA ARG A 63 -6.93 -8.61 10.62
C ARG A 63 -6.63 -8.91 12.08
N PHE A 64 -5.37 -8.79 12.50
CA PHE A 64 -4.99 -8.92 13.91
C PHE A 64 -5.68 -7.90 14.80
N ALA A 65 -5.66 -6.61 14.42
CA ALA A 65 -6.25 -5.54 15.22
C ALA A 65 -7.77 -5.63 15.35
N MET A 66 -8.42 -6.30 14.39
CA MET A 66 -9.88 -6.47 14.34
C MET A 66 -10.34 -7.88 14.69
N ASP A 67 -9.43 -8.78 15.06
CA ASP A 67 -9.70 -10.21 15.32
C ASP A 67 -10.46 -10.89 14.16
N LEU A 68 -9.99 -10.67 12.93
CA LEU A 68 -10.62 -11.19 11.71
C LEU A 68 -9.88 -12.43 11.18
N HIS A 69 -10.45 -13.59 11.49
CA HIS A 69 -10.05 -14.88 10.95
C HIS A 69 -10.77 -15.15 9.64
N LEU A 70 -10.05 -15.07 8.52
CA LEU A 70 -10.57 -15.37 7.19
C LEU A 70 -10.03 -16.70 6.70
N THR A 71 -10.88 -17.46 6.01
CA THR A 71 -10.46 -18.70 5.35
C THR A 71 -9.56 -18.39 4.14
N ALA A 72 -8.80 -19.40 3.69
CA ALA A 72 -7.96 -19.27 2.49
C ALA A 72 -8.79 -18.91 1.24
N ASP A 73 -10.00 -19.45 1.12
CA ASP A 73 -10.92 -19.15 0.01
C ASP A 73 -11.41 -17.71 0.07
N GLU A 74 -11.74 -17.20 1.27
CA GLU A 74 -12.11 -15.80 1.43
C GLU A 74 -10.95 -14.88 1.09
N LEU A 75 -9.73 -15.17 1.57
CA LEU A 75 -8.54 -14.40 1.22
C LEU A 75 -8.28 -14.39 -0.30
N LEU A 76 -8.55 -15.51 -0.99
CA LEU A 76 -8.44 -15.57 -2.44
C LEU A 76 -9.46 -14.65 -3.13
N VAL A 77 -10.69 -14.58 -2.62
CA VAL A 77 -11.72 -13.64 -3.09
C VAL A 77 -11.31 -12.18 -2.83
N MET A 78 -10.63 -11.89 -1.73
CA MET A 78 -10.20 -10.53 -1.38
C MET A 78 -9.06 -10.00 -2.27
N LYS A 79 -8.25 -10.88 -2.85
CA LYS A 79 -7.02 -10.51 -3.55
C LYS A 79 -7.19 -9.39 -4.60
N PRO A 80 -8.18 -9.41 -5.50
CA PRO A 80 -8.37 -8.30 -6.46
C PRO A 80 -8.68 -6.95 -5.79
N VAL A 81 -9.38 -6.98 -4.66
CA VAL A 81 -9.71 -5.78 -3.86
C VAL A 81 -8.43 -5.25 -3.20
N GLU A 82 -7.60 -6.13 -2.66
CA GLU A 82 -6.32 -5.78 -2.05
C GLU A 82 -5.34 -5.17 -3.05
N GLU A 83 -5.20 -5.78 -4.23
CA GLU A 83 -4.33 -5.28 -5.31
C GLU A 83 -4.80 -3.88 -5.77
N ASN A 84 -6.11 -3.64 -5.82
CA ASN A 84 -6.67 -2.34 -6.15
C ASN A 84 -6.40 -1.30 -5.07
N CYS A 85 -6.63 -1.67 -3.80
CA CYS A 85 -6.33 -0.86 -2.63
C CYS A 85 -4.83 -0.50 -2.56
N SER A 86 -3.96 -1.45 -2.89
CA SER A 86 -2.51 -1.22 -2.92
C SER A 86 -2.12 -0.12 -3.89
N LYS A 87 -2.69 -0.14 -5.11
CA LYS A 87 -2.39 0.86 -6.15
C LYS A 87 -2.80 2.25 -5.69
N HIS A 88 -4.02 2.38 -5.15
CA HIS A 88 -4.52 3.63 -4.60
C HIS A 88 -3.60 4.18 -3.52
N MET A 89 -3.36 3.41 -2.45
CA MET A 89 -2.60 3.88 -1.31
C MET A 89 -1.15 4.22 -1.66
N SER A 90 -0.54 3.41 -2.54
CA SER A 90 0.82 3.64 -3.02
C SER A 90 0.93 4.97 -3.76
N ILE A 91 0.03 5.23 -4.71
CA ILE A 91 0.08 6.45 -5.51
C ILE A 91 -0.29 7.69 -4.70
N VAL A 92 -1.27 7.59 -3.79
CA VAL A 92 -1.56 8.68 -2.86
C VAL A 92 -0.33 9.02 -2.01
N SER A 93 0.35 8.00 -1.49
CA SER A 93 1.58 8.20 -0.73
C SER A 93 2.66 8.86 -1.58
N ASP A 94 2.88 8.37 -2.80
CA ASP A 94 3.90 8.89 -3.71
C ASP A 94 3.66 10.35 -4.12
N ILE A 95 2.40 10.73 -4.36
CA ILE A 95 2.04 12.13 -4.68
C ILE A 95 2.35 13.03 -3.48
N CYS A 96 1.90 12.66 -2.29
CA CYS A 96 2.05 13.47 -1.08
C CYS A 96 3.50 13.49 -0.57
N SER A 97 4.27 12.43 -0.78
CA SER A 97 5.65 12.31 -0.32
C SER A 97 6.68 12.90 -1.28
N TRP A 98 6.27 13.26 -2.49
CA TRP A 98 7.13 13.64 -3.61
C TRP A 98 8.23 14.63 -3.23
N GLU A 99 7.88 15.80 -2.65
CA GLU A 99 8.85 16.85 -2.37
C GLU A 99 9.93 16.40 -1.38
N ARG A 100 9.52 15.61 -0.39
CA ARG A 100 10.44 15.06 0.62
C ARG A 100 11.37 14.03 0.00
N GLU A 101 10.83 13.09 -0.78
CA GLU A 101 11.63 12.03 -1.42
C GLU A 101 12.59 12.60 -2.46
N LEU A 102 12.16 13.61 -3.22
CA LEU A 102 13.00 14.32 -4.16
C LEU A 102 14.16 15.02 -3.43
N ARG A 103 13.92 15.70 -2.31
CA ARG A 103 14.99 16.29 -1.49
C ARG A 103 15.95 15.23 -0.96
N GLN A 104 15.43 14.15 -0.41
CA GLN A 104 16.22 13.05 0.13
C GLN A 104 17.14 12.44 -0.94
N SER A 105 16.65 12.27 -2.17
CA SER A 105 17.45 11.77 -3.29
C SER A 105 18.57 12.72 -3.74
N ARG A 106 18.46 14.01 -3.41
CA ARG A 106 19.47 15.03 -3.72
C ARG A 106 20.48 15.21 -2.59
N SER A 107 20.08 14.97 -1.34
CA SER A 107 20.92 15.16 -0.16
C SER A 107 21.85 13.99 0.13
N THR A 108 21.57 12.80 -0.39
CA THR A 108 22.28 11.57 -0.01
C THR A 108 22.62 10.76 -1.25
N ALA A 109 23.91 10.46 -1.44
CA ALA A 109 24.40 9.65 -2.58
C ALA A 109 24.28 8.13 -2.34
N GLU A 110 23.66 7.72 -1.23
CA GLU A 110 23.46 6.32 -0.89
C GLU A 110 22.47 5.64 -1.84
N GLU A 111 22.73 4.36 -2.11
CA GLU A 111 21.93 3.55 -3.03
C GLU A 111 20.43 3.52 -2.67
N GLY A 112 20.11 3.54 -1.37
CA GLY A 112 18.73 3.57 -0.86
C GLY A 112 18.01 4.92 -1.02
N ALA A 113 18.74 6.00 -1.28
CA ALA A 113 18.18 7.34 -1.48
C ALA A 113 17.71 7.59 -2.93
N ARG A 114 17.92 6.64 -3.85
CA ARG A 114 17.46 6.78 -5.23
C ARG A 114 15.94 6.93 -5.28
N LEU A 115 15.48 7.95 -6.00
CA LEU A 115 14.06 8.28 -6.14
C LEU A 115 13.33 7.19 -6.93
N CYS A 116 12.60 6.34 -6.21
CA CYS A 116 11.75 5.27 -6.75
C CYS A 116 10.30 5.58 -6.38
N ASN A 117 9.67 6.46 -7.18
CA ASN A 117 8.37 7.05 -6.89
C ASN A 117 7.50 7.07 -8.17
N GLY A 118 6.19 6.80 -8.03
CA GLY A 118 5.26 6.70 -9.15
C GLY A 118 5.15 7.98 -9.98
N VAL A 119 5.31 9.15 -9.37
CA VAL A 119 5.31 10.45 -10.07
C VAL A 119 6.49 10.53 -11.04
N GLN A 120 7.70 10.19 -10.60
CA GLN A 120 8.90 10.18 -11.45
C GLN A 120 8.75 9.21 -12.63
N ILE A 121 8.29 7.99 -12.33
CA ILE A 121 8.23 6.91 -13.32
C ILE A 121 7.17 7.21 -14.40
N LEU A 122 6.00 7.69 -13.99
CA LEU A 122 4.95 8.04 -14.94
C LEU A 122 5.30 9.29 -15.75
N SER A 123 5.89 10.31 -15.10
CA SER A 123 6.38 11.54 -15.76
C SER A 123 7.37 11.20 -16.87
N ALA A 124 8.37 10.36 -16.58
CA ALA A 124 9.36 9.92 -17.55
C ALA A 124 8.74 9.09 -18.69
N SER A 125 7.76 8.25 -18.39
CA SER A 125 7.08 7.40 -19.38
C SER A 125 6.23 8.20 -20.38
N LEU A 126 5.61 9.29 -19.92
CA LEU A 126 4.68 10.10 -20.72
C LEU A 126 5.28 11.41 -21.25
N GLY A 127 6.48 11.78 -20.79
CA GLY A 127 7.08 13.07 -21.12
C GLY A 127 6.33 14.27 -20.51
N LEU A 128 5.63 14.06 -19.39
CA LEU A 128 4.87 15.09 -18.69
C LEU A 128 5.72 15.73 -17.59
N ASP A 129 5.44 17.00 -17.26
CA ASP A 129 5.99 17.60 -16.05
C ASP A 129 5.38 16.99 -14.77
N VAL A 130 5.98 17.30 -13.62
CA VAL A 130 5.62 16.73 -12.32
C VAL A 130 4.17 17.05 -11.94
N GLU A 131 3.74 18.29 -12.12
CA GLU A 131 2.41 18.72 -11.66
C GLU A 131 1.29 18.15 -12.56
N ALA A 132 1.52 18.12 -13.88
CA ALA A 132 0.65 17.43 -14.82
C ALA A 132 0.57 15.93 -14.49
N THR A 133 1.70 15.31 -14.16
CA THR A 133 1.74 13.90 -13.77
C THR A 133 0.96 13.64 -12.48
N LYS A 134 1.13 14.48 -11.44
CA LYS A 134 0.34 14.38 -10.20
C LYS A 134 -1.16 14.52 -10.48
N ALA A 135 -1.57 15.42 -11.37
CA ALA A 135 -2.98 15.57 -11.74
C ALA A 135 -3.55 14.32 -12.44
N CYS A 136 -2.78 13.70 -13.35
CA CYS A 136 -3.15 12.43 -13.96
C CYS A 136 -3.27 11.31 -12.91
N LEU A 137 -2.30 11.21 -12.00
CA LEU A 137 -2.30 10.20 -10.94
C LEU A 137 -3.48 10.38 -9.96
N TRP A 138 -3.84 11.61 -9.60
CA TRP A 138 -5.04 11.88 -8.80
C TRP A 138 -6.31 11.39 -9.50
N THR A 139 -6.40 11.57 -10.82
CA THR A 139 -7.54 11.04 -11.60
C THR A 139 -7.56 9.51 -11.53
N MET A 140 -6.42 8.85 -11.72
CA MET A 140 -6.31 7.39 -11.60
C MET A 140 -6.67 6.87 -10.20
N VAL A 141 -6.31 7.62 -9.15
CA VAL A 141 -6.69 7.32 -7.76
C VAL A 141 -8.21 7.27 -7.60
N ARG A 142 -8.95 8.23 -8.18
CA ARG A 142 -10.42 8.21 -8.16
C ARG A 142 -11.01 7.05 -8.96
N GLU A 143 -10.40 6.69 -10.09
CA GLU A 143 -10.83 5.50 -10.85
C GLU A 143 -10.64 4.20 -10.05
N TRP A 144 -9.62 4.11 -9.20
CA TRP A 144 -9.46 2.97 -8.28
C TRP A 144 -10.49 2.95 -7.16
N GLU A 145 -11.05 4.09 -6.75
CA GLU A 145 -12.17 4.13 -5.78
C GLU A 145 -13.44 3.55 -6.40
N VAL A 146 -13.80 4.00 -7.61
CA VAL A 146 -14.93 3.44 -8.36
C VAL A 146 -14.74 1.95 -8.60
N LYS A 147 -13.52 1.52 -8.95
CA LYS A 147 -13.20 0.11 -9.11
C LYS A 147 -13.29 -0.66 -7.79
N HIS A 148 -12.93 -0.06 -6.66
CA HIS A 148 -13.06 -0.68 -5.34
C HIS A 148 -14.53 -0.99 -5.04
N GLU A 149 -15.43 -0.02 -5.20
CA GLU A 149 -16.86 -0.22 -5.02
C GLU A 149 -17.40 -1.37 -5.88
N ARG A 150 -17.00 -1.41 -7.15
CA ARG A 150 -17.37 -2.50 -8.06
C ARG A 150 -16.85 -3.85 -7.57
N LEU A 151 -15.59 -3.94 -7.18
CA LEU A 151 -14.97 -5.19 -6.73
C LEU A 151 -15.55 -5.69 -5.40
N CYS A 152 -16.05 -4.80 -4.54
CA CYS A 152 -16.73 -5.14 -3.30
C CYS A 152 -18.21 -5.55 -3.50
N SER A 153 -18.73 -5.46 -4.73
CA SER A 153 -20.13 -5.74 -5.06
C SER A 153 -20.32 -7.10 -5.75
N VAL A 154 -21.57 -7.58 -5.79
CA VAL A 154 -21.96 -8.75 -6.58
C VAL A 154 -21.75 -8.45 -8.08
N PRO A 155 -21.14 -9.34 -8.87
CA PRO A 155 -20.86 -10.76 -8.58
C PRO A 155 -19.44 -11.07 -8.07
N PHE A 156 -18.61 -10.07 -7.78
CA PHE A 156 -17.20 -10.28 -7.44
C PHE A 156 -17.00 -10.84 -6.03
N VAL A 157 -17.88 -10.47 -5.10
CA VAL A 157 -17.95 -11.02 -3.75
C VAL A 157 -19.19 -11.91 -3.64
N PRO A 158 -19.06 -13.18 -3.23
CA PRO A 158 -20.18 -14.07 -3.01
C PRO A 158 -21.18 -13.49 -1.99
N ALA A 159 -22.47 -13.68 -2.23
CA ALA A 159 -23.52 -13.15 -1.35
C ALA A 159 -23.56 -13.81 0.03
N ASP A 160 -22.99 -15.01 0.15
CA ASP A 160 -22.92 -15.85 1.35
C ASP A 160 -21.55 -15.76 2.06
N ILE A 161 -20.72 -14.79 1.70
CA ILE A 161 -19.42 -14.59 2.36
C ILE A 161 -19.58 -14.26 3.85
N SER A 162 -18.60 -14.63 4.68
CA SER A 162 -18.73 -14.44 6.12
C SER A 162 -18.83 -12.96 6.51
N LYS A 163 -19.42 -12.71 7.68
CA LYS A 163 -19.43 -11.39 8.30
C LYS A 163 -18.01 -10.84 8.51
N GLY A 164 -17.04 -11.70 8.83
CA GLY A 164 -15.64 -11.32 8.99
C GLY A 164 -15.05 -10.77 7.69
N ALA A 165 -15.30 -11.43 6.56
CA ALA A 165 -14.87 -10.96 5.25
C ALA A 165 -15.58 -9.66 4.83
N MET A 166 -16.86 -9.48 5.17
CA MET A 166 -17.54 -8.20 4.95
C MET A 166 -16.93 -7.05 5.75
N LEU A 167 -16.55 -7.29 7.01
CA LEU A 167 -15.83 -6.31 7.83
C LEU A 167 -14.44 -6.03 7.27
N TYR A 168 -13.77 -7.05 6.75
CA TYR A 168 -12.46 -6.92 6.10
C TYR A 168 -12.53 -6.00 4.87
N LEU A 169 -13.51 -6.21 3.98
CA LEU A 169 -13.75 -5.34 2.82
C LEU A 169 -13.96 -3.88 3.24
N LYS A 170 -14.77 -3.66 4.28
CA LYS A 170 -14.98 -2.32 4.82
C LYS A 170 -13.70 -1.72 5.43
N GLY A 171 -12.90 -2.56 6.07
CA GLY A 171 -11.57 -2.18 6.58
C GLY A 171 -10.63 -1.68 5.48
N LEU A 172 -10.64 -2.31 4.30
CA LEU A 172 -9.84 -1.85 3.16
C LEU A 172 -10.27 -0.45 2.68
N GLU A 173 -11.56 -0.14 2.68
CA GLU A 173 -12.07 1.20 2.38
C GLU A 173 -11.56 2.25 3.40
N TYR A 174 -11.48 1.87 4.68
CA TYR A 174 -10.90 2.73 5.72
C TYR A 174 -9.39 2.92 5.55
N GLN A 175 -8.65 1.90 5.06
CA GLN A 175 -7.23 2.08 4.73
C GLN A 175 -7.04 3.07 3.59
N ILE A 176 -7.85 2.98 2.52
CA ILE A 176 -7.82 3.90 1.37
C ILE A 176 -8.07 5.34 1.83
N SER A 177 -9.20 5.58 2.49
CA SER A 177 -9.62 6.92 2.91
C SER A 177 -8.74 7.50 4.02
N GLY A 178 -8.37 6.68 5.00
CA GLY A 178 -7.48 7.07 6.09
C GLY A 178 -6.07 7.41 5.61
N ASN A 179 -5.52 6.63 4.66
CA ASN A 179 -4.22 6.91 4.08
C ASN A 179 -4.20 8.24 3.34
N GLU A 180 -5.23 8.56 2.55
CA GLU A 180 -5.32 9.87 1.89
C GLU A 180 -5.44 11.00 2.89
N LEU A 181 -6.35 10.89 3.85
CA LEU A 181 -6.55 11.94 4.85
C LEU A 181 -5.24 12.22 5.62
N TRP A 182 -4.56 11.18 6.08
CA TRP A 182 -3.29 11.33 6.78
C TRP A 182 -2.20 11.87 5.87
N SER A 183 -2.07 11.37 4.64
CA SER A 183 -1.04 11.82 3.69
C SER A 183 -1.19 13.30 3.34
N ARG A 184 -2.41 13.83 3.32
CA ARG A 184 -2.66 15.25 3.05
C ARG A 184 -2.45 16.17 4.25
N THR A 185 -2.40 15.62 5.47
CA THR A 185 -2.40 16.42 6.71
C THR A 185 -1.17 16.22 7.58
N THR A 186 -0.38 15.18 7.32
CA THR A 186 0.74 14.82 8.18
C THR A 186 1.92 15.81 8.05
N PRO A 187 2.48 16.29 9.18
CA PRO A 187 3.70 17.10 9.17
C PRO A 187 4.86 16.43 8.44
N ARG A 188 4.89 15.09 8.42
CA ARG A 188 5.90 14.28 7.72
C ARG A 188 6.00 14.57 6.21
N TYR A 189 4.94 15.09 5.59
CA TYR A 189 4.93 15.48 4.18
C TYR A 189 4.80 17.00 3.98
N LEU A 190 4.18 17.71 4.93
CA LEU A 190 3.93 19.14 4.84
C LEU A 190 5.09 20.01 5.33
N VAL A 191 5.84 19.53 6.33
CA VAL A 191 7.00 20.26 6.88
C VAL A 191 8.22 19.88 6.06
N LEU A 192 8.77 20.89 5.41
CA LEU A 192 9.97 20.80 4.61
C LEU A 192 11.14 21.34 5.43
N ASP A 193 11.57 20.57 6.44
CA ASP A 193 12.83 20.85 7.16
C ASP A 193 14.05 20.68 6.22
#